data_AF-A0A947SR61-F1
#
_entry.id   AF-A0A947SR61-F1
#
_cell.length_a   1.000
_cell.length_b   1.000
_cell.length_c   1.000
_cell.angle_alpha   90.00
_cell.angle_beta   90.00
_cell.angle_gamma   90.00
#
_symmetry.space_group_name_H-M   'P 1'
#
loop_
_entity.id
_entity.type
_entity.pdbx_description
1 polymer ?
#
loop_
_entity_poly.entity_id
_entity_poly.type
_entity_poly.pdbx_seq_one_letter_code
_entity_poly.pdbx_strand_id
1 'polypeptide(L)'
;MKNKKEVKITKFNNGKPYHGSDKVKGGKLKGATDTDYFYFFCPKCPDQEIMETLEWGDHRLNGDGVPSTNREFTIVFKLHCKKCKLTDFVKIGNGGWKGGQYAKIPGLQ
;
A
#
# COMPACT_ATOMS: atom_id res chain seq x y z
N MET A 1 -18.61 -8.79 -36.40
CA MET A 1 -18.01 -9.56 -35.29
C MET A 1 -17.27 -8.58 -34.38
N LYS A 2 -17.67 -8.44 -33.11
CA LYS A 2 -17.02 -7.50 -32.17
C LYS A 2 -15.79 -8.18 -31.57
N ASN A 3 -14.60 -7.66 -31.84
CA ASN A 3 -13.34 -8.13 -31.25
C ASN A 3 -13.41 -7.98 -29.72
N LYS A 4 -13.55 -9.11 -29.04
CA LYS A 4 -13.44 -9.20 -27.58
C LYS A 4 -11.95 -9.05 -27.27
N LYS A 5 -11.50 -7.83 -26.93
CA LYS A 5 -10.14 -7.63 -26.41
C LYS A 5 -10.00 -8.49 -25.17
N GLU A 6 -9.15 -9.52 -25.22
CA GLU A 6 -8.75 -10.25 -24.02
C GLU A 6 -8.14 -9.24 -23.04
N VAL A 7 -8.81 -9.07 -21.90
CA VAL A 7 -8.23 -8.35 -20.77
C VAL A 7 -7.17 -9.27 -20.19
N LYS A 8 -5.90 -9.08 -20.57
CA LYS A 8 -4.77 -9.71 -19.88
C LYS A 8 -4.77 -9.19 -18.44
N ILE A 9 -5.22 -10.02 -17.50
CA ILE A 9 -5.09 -9.74 -16.07
C ILE A 9 -3.59 -9.84 -15.73
N THR A 10 -2.90 -8.71 -15.70
CA THR A 10 -1.51 -8.64 -15.26
C THR A 10 -1.47 -8.76 -13.74
N LYS A 11 -0.70 -9.74 -13.22
CA LYS A 11 -0.43 -9.85 -11.78
C LYS A 11 0.31 -8.62 -11.29
N PHE A 12 0.01 -8.15 -10.07
CA PHE A 12 0.70 -7.02 -9.45
C PHE A 12 2.23 -7.19 -9.51
N ASN A 13 2.96 -6.11 -9.81
CA ASN A 13 4.41 -6.07 -9.98
C ASN A 13 4.92 -7.12 -10.99
N ASN A 14 4.16 -7.38 -12.05
CA ASN A 14 4.42 -8.43 -13.04
C ASN A 14 4.61 -9.83 -12.40
N GLY A 15 3.96 -10.08 -11.26
CA GLY A 15 4.10 -11.32 -10.50
C GLY A 15 5.43 -11.49 -9.78
N LYS A 16 6.32 -10.48 -9.78
CA LYS A 16 7.59 -10.52 -9.03
C LYS A 16 7.34 -10.25 -7.55
N PRO A 17 8.12 -10.85 -6.64
CA PRO A 17 8.05 -10.56 -5.20
C PRO A 17 8.18 -9.07 -4.90
N TYR A 18 7.48 -8.61 -3.85
CA TYR A 18 7.49 -7.21 -3.45
C TYR A 18 7.34 -7.02 -1.94
N HIS A 19 8.27 -6.24 -1.39
CA HIS A 19 8.30 -5.85 0.01
C HIS A 19 8.79 -4.41 0.11
N GLY A 20 8.31 -3.69 1.11
CA GLY A 20 8.83 -2.36 1.40
C GLY A 20 10.31 -2.42 1.74
N SER A 21 11.08 -1.46 1.26
CA SER A 21 12.49 -1.31 1.64
C SER A 21 12.64 -0.76 3.06
N ASP A 22 13.88 -0.70 3.55
CA ASP A 22 14.20 -0.13 4.86
C ASP A 22 13.93 1.39 4.94
N LYS A 23 13.64 2.04 3.81
CA LYS A 23 13.22 3.44 3.75
C LYS A 23 11.75 3.64 4.11
N VAL A 24 10.92 2.59 3.97
CA VAL A 24 9.48 2.66 4.25
C VAL A 24 9.06 1.85 5.47
N LYS A 25 9.82 0.81 5.83
CA LYS A 25 9.65 0.03 7.06
C LYS A 25 9.90 0.87 8.31
N GLY A 26 9.40 0.39 9.45
CA GLY A 26 9.69 0.99 10.76
C GLY A 26 9.08 2.39 10.93
N GLY A 27 7.92 2.65 10.32
CA GLY A 27 7.21 3.93 10.47
C GLY A 27 7.82 5.10 9.70
N LYS A 28 8.83 4.85 8.87
CA LYS A 28 9.53 5.88 8.11
C LYS A 28 8.69 6.46 6.98
N LEU A 29 7.88 5.64 6.32
CA LEU A 29 6.88 6.13 5.37
C LEU A 29 5.69 6.67 6.16
N LYS A 30 5.42 7.96 5.98
CA LYS A 30 4.29 8.66 6.59
C LYS A 30 3.28 9.05 5.52
N GLY A 31 2.12 9.49 5.97
CA GLY A 31 1.08 10.04 5.12
C GLY A 31 0.03 10.75 5.95
N ALA A 32 -0.85 11.46 5.28
CA ALA A 32 -1.97 12.14 5.90
C ALA A 32 -3.15 12.20 4.93
N THR A 33 -4.33 12.43 5.47
CA THR A 33 -5.49 12.81 4.66
C THR A 33 -5.56 14.33 4.53
N ASP A 34 -6.18 14.79 3.45
CA ASP A 34 -6.69 16.16 3.33
C ASP A 34 -8.21 16.19 3.58
N THR A 35 -9.05 16.15 2.54
CA THR A 35 -10.50 16.03 2.59
C THR A 35 -10.89 14.60 2.97
N ASP A 36 -10.59 13.66 2.07
CA ASP A 36 -10.98 12.25 2.13
C ASP A 36 -10.00 11.34 1.37
N TYR A 37 -8.95 11.92 0.76
CA TYR A 37 -7.88 11.19 0.11
C TYR A 37 -6.70 11.01 1.05
N PHE A 38 -6.08 9.83 1.04
CA PHE A 38 -4.85 9.58 1.77
C PHE A 38 -3.64 9.72 0.84
N TYR A 39 -2.65 10.51 1.26
CA TYR A 39 -1.41 10.75 0.51
C TYR A 39 -0.22 10.14 1.23
N PHE A 40 0.67 9.50 0.47
CA PHE A 40 1.96 9.01 0.98
C PHE A 40 3.03 10.07 0.79
N PHE A 41 3.79 10.36 1.85
CA PHE A 41 4.90 11.32 1.81
C PHE A 41 6.23 10.61 1.62
N CYS A 42 7.05 11.11 0.71
CA CYS A 42 8.35 10.51 0.42
C CYS A 42 9.28 10.58 1.63
N PRO A 43 9.81 9.45 2.13
CA PRO A 43 10.65 9.42 3.33
C PRO A 43 12.07 9.98 3.11
N LYS A 44 12.43 10.31 1.86
CA LYS A 44 13.74 10.89 1.51
C LYS A 44 13.69 12.39 1.27
N CYS A 45 12.52 12.97 1.00
CA CYS A 45 12.40 14.38 0.68
C CYS A 45 12.05 15.18 1.95
N PRO A 46 12.74 16.30 2.22
CA PRO A 46 12.49 17.07 3.44
C PRO A 46 11.08 17.68 3.46
N ASP A 47 10.56 18.04 2.28
CA ASP A 47 9.29 18.76 2.12
C ASP A 47 8.07 17.83 1.99
N GLN A 48 8.17 16.59 2.47
CA GLN A 48 7.06 15.62 2.45
C GLN A 48 6.44 15.41 1.05
N GLU A 49 7.29 15.39 0.02
CA GLU A 49 6.88 15.21 -1.38
C GLU A 49 5.87 14.06 -1.53
N ILE A 50 4.68 14.35 -2.08
CA ILE A 50 3.63 13.35 -2.30
C ILE A 50 4.11 12.34 -3.34
N MET A 51 4.02 11.04 -3.00
CA MET A 51 4.37 9.95 -3.89
C MET A 51 3.20 9.56 -4.79
N GLU A 52 3.50 9.22 -6.03
CA GLU A 52 2.54 8.72 -7.00
C GLU A 52 2.35 7.21 -6.87
N THR A 53 1.11 6.73 -7.04
CA THR A 53 0.83 5.30 -7.18
C THR A 53 1.02 4.90 -8.64
N LEU A 54 2.03 4.09 -8.92
CA LEU A 54 2.25 3.54 -10.26
C LEU A 54 1.39 2.31 -10.54
N GLU A 55 1.13 1.51 -9.52
CA GLU A 55 0.41 0.25 -9.61
C GLU A 55 -0.21 -0.04 -8.25
N TRP A 56 -1.40 -0.65 -8.23
CA TRP A 56 -2.04 -1.13 -7.02
C TRP A 56 -2.70 -2.49 -7.26
N GLY A 57 -2.95 -3.23 -6.18
CA GLY A 57 -3.65 -4.51 -6.24
C GLY A 57 -4.41 -4.81 -4.95
N ASP A 58 -5.48 -5.58 -5.06
CA ASP A 58 -6.25 -6.07 -3.92
C ASP A 58 -5.86 -7.52 -3.63
N HIS A 59 -5.40 -7.77 -2.41
CA HIS A 59 -5.16 -9.08 -1.84
C HIS A 59 -6.22 -9.31 -0.75
N ARG A 60 -7.44 -9.68 -1.17
CA ARG A 60 -8.46 -10.18 -0.24
C ARG A 60 -8.05 -11.57 0.23
N LEU A 61 -7.94 -11.75 1.54
CA LEU A 61 -7.62 -13.04 2.13
C LEU A 61 -8.87 -13.88 2.46
N ASN A 62 -10.06 -13.25 2.50
CA ASN A 62 -11.30 -13.91 2.87
C ASN A 62 -12.24 -14.12 1.69
N GLY A 63 -12.82 -15.32 1.60
CA GLY A 63 -13.92 -15.62 0.69
C GLY A 63 -15.23 -14.96 1.12
N ASP A 64 -16.23 -15.00 0.23
CA ASP A 64 -17.57 -14.48 0.52
C ASP A 64 -18.19 -15.22 1.73
N GLY A 65 -18.84 -14.48 2.64
CA GLY A 65 -19.54 -15.03 3.81
C GLY A 65 -18.92 -14.72 5.19
N VAL A 66 -17.75 -14.09 5.26
CA VAL A 66 -17.16 -13.66 6.54
C VAL A 66 -17.87 -12.40 7.06
N PRO A 67 -18.30 -12.37 8.35
CA PRO A 67 -18.86 -11.17 9.00
C PRO A 67 -17.96 -9.96 8.78
N SER A 68 -18.54 -8.77 8.59
CA SER A 68 -17.78 -7.52 8.33
C SER A 68 -16.72 -7.24 9.39
N THR A 69 -16.97 -7.65 10.63
CA THR A 69 -16.06 -7.56 11.77
C THR A 69 -14.81 -8.43 11.65
N ASN A 70 -14.78 -9.43 10.77
CA ASN A 70 -13.64 -10.34 10.54
C ASN A 70 -13.09 -10.26 9.11
N ARG A 71 -13.53 -9.28 8.31
CA ARG A 71 -13.00 -9.10 6.96
C ARG A 71 -11.62 -8.47 7.02
N GLU A 72 -10.61 -9.27 6.71
CA GLU A 72 -9.26 -8.81 6.41
C GLU A 72 -9.11 -8.47 4.93
N PHE A 73 -8.47 -7.33 4.68
CA PHE A 73 -8.03 -6.93 3.37
C PHE A 73 -6.55 -6.52 3.43
N THR A 74 -5.89 -6.63 2.29
CA THR A 74 -4.60 -6.01 2.05
C THR A 74 -4.64 -5.37 0.67
N ILE A 75 -4.48 -4.05 0.61
CA ILE A 75 -4.27 -3.32 -0.64
C ILE A 75 -2.78 -3.04 -0.73
N VAL A 76 -2.20 -3.38 -1.87
CA VAL A 76 -0.77 -3.23 -2.13
C VAL A 76 -0.56 -2.11 -3.13
N PHE A 77 0.45 -1.27 -2.91
CA PHE A 77 0.77 -0.13 -3.76
C PHE A 77 2.24 -0.15 -4.12
N LYS A 78 2.54 0.15 -5.38
CA LYS A 78 3.87 0.53 -5.86
C LYS A 78 3.93 2.04 -5.97
N LEU A 79 4.69 2.66 -5.08
CA LEU A 79 4.80 4.11 -4.97
C LEU A 79 6.06 4.63 -5.66
N HIS A 80 5.99 5.84 -6.21
CA HIS A 80 7.11 6.52 -6.84
C HIS A 80 7.18 7.99 -6.45
N CYS A 81 8.33 8.45 -5.97
CA CYS A 81 8.59 9.87 -5.76
C CYS A 81 9.17 10.49 -7.03
N LYS A 82 8.47 11.45 -7.63
CA LYS A 82 8.94 12.16 -8.82
C LYS A 82 10.22 12.96 -8.59
N LYS A 83 10.43 13.49 -7.38
CA LYS A 83 11.59 14.32 -7.01
C LYS A 83 12.87 13.51 -6.87
N CYS A 84 12.90 12.50 -5.99
CA CYS A 84 14.12 11.72 -5.70
C CYS A 84 14.20 10.35 -6.38
N LYS A 85 13.20 10.00 -7.21
CA LYS A 85 13.09 8.74 -7.95
C LYS A 85 13.02 7.48 -7.08
N LEU A 86 12.74 7.62 -5.79
CA LEU A 86 12.47 6.47 -4.93
C LEU A 86 11.23 5.74 -5.43
N THR A 87 11.38 4.46 -5.76
CA THR A 87 10.27 3.53 -6.01
C THR A 87 10.26 2.49 -4.90
N ASP A 88 9.10 2.27 -4.28
CA ASP A 88 8.96 1.35 -3.16
C ASP A 88 7.57 0.71 -3.10
N PHE A 89 7.39 -0.24 -2.21
CA PHE A 89 6.13 -0.97 -2.04
C PHE A 89 5.57 -0.79 -0.63
N VAL A 90 4.27 -0.48 -0.54
CA VAL A 90 3.55 -0.41 0.75
C VAL A 90 2.30 -1.28 0.69
N LYS A 91 1.88 -1.75 1.87
CA LYS A 91 0.65 -2.52 2.05
C LYS A 91 -0.22 -1.79 3.07
N ILE A 92 -1.47 -1.51 2.73
CA ILE A 92 -2.51 -1.08 3.67
C ILE A 92 -3.37 -2.28 3.96
N GLY A 93 -3.55 -2.65 5.22
CA GLY A 93 -4.41 -3.76 5.58
C GLY A 93 -4.89 -3.64 7.02
N ASN A 94 -5.87 -4.47 7.37
CA ASN A 94 -6.53 -4.45 8.67
C ASN A 94 -6.47 -5.79 9.43
N GLY A 95 -5.74 -6.80 8.92
CA GLY A 95 -5.57 -8.12 9.57
C GLY A 95 -4.52 -8.18 10.67
N GLY A 96 -3.62 -7.18 10.77
CA GLY A 96 -2.54 -7.17 11.76
C GLY A 96 -2.97 -6.62 13.13
N TRP A 97 -2.45 -5.45 13.48
CA TRP A 97 -2.59 -4.78 14.79
C TRP A 97 -4.00 -4.21 15.08
N LYS A 98 -5.06 -4.91 14.67
CA LYS A 98 -6.44 -4.47 14.85
C LYS A 98 -6.76 -4.29 16.34
N GLY A 99 -7.28 -3.11 16.71
CA GLY A 99 -7.55 -2.75 18.11
C GLY A 99 -6.28 -2.47 18.95
N GLY A 100 -5.10 -2.48 18.33
CA GLY A 100 -3.83 -2.18 18.99
C GLY A 100 -3.57 -0.68 19.18
N GLN A 101 -2.52 -0.35 19.93
CA GLN A 101 -2.05 1.03 20.13
C GLN A 101 -0.71 1.20 19.42
N TYR A 102 -0.62 2.19 18.53
CA TYR A 102 0.59 2.44 17.73
C TYR A 102 1.86 2.56 18.60
N ALA A 103 1.75 3.30 19.71
CA ALA A 103 2.85 3.51 20.65
C ALA A 103 3.40 2.22 21.28
N LYS A 104 2.68 1.10 21.19
CA LYS A 104 3.07 -0.20 21.75
C LYS A 104 3.58 -1.19 20.70
N ILE A 105 3.68 -0.78 19.44
CA ILE A 105 4.16 -1.66 18.36
C ILE A 105 5.71 -1.66 18.36
N PRO A 106 6.37 -2.82 18.53
CA PRO A 106 7.83 -2.89 18.51
C PRO A 106 8.42 -2.38 17.20
N GLY A 107 9.42 -1.48 17.29
CA GLY A 107 10.13 -0.94 16.13
C GLY A 107 9.39 0.16 15.35
N LEU A 108 8.31 0.73 15.91
CA LEU A 108 7.58 1.90 15.38
C LEU A 108 7.67 3.15 16.28
N GLN A 109 8.67 3.20 17.17
CA GLN A 109 8.98 4.35 18.04
C GLN A 109 10.16 5.15 17.50
#